data_AF-A0A7V3VA90-F1
#
_entry.id   AF-A0A7V3VA90-F1
#
_cell.length_a   1.000
_cell.length_b   1.000
_cell.length_c   1.000
_cell.angle_alpha   90.00
_cell.angle_beta   90.00
_cell.angle_gamma   90.00
#
_symmetry.space_group_name_H-M   'P 1'
#
loop_
_entity.id
_entity.type
_entity.pdbx_description
1 polymer ?
#
loop_
_entity_poly.entity_id
_entity_poly.type
_entity_poly.pdbx_seq_one_letter_code
_entity_poly.pdbx_strand_id
1 'polypeptide(L)'
;MGKVDNEKRRRVMTRSRALGHCICNPRQPCPCETFKNFGVCTCAGEKIESALKEEVKLTQLVHNPGCASKIPPGELESILMRLRPVKDPNVISGLAAGDDAAIYRVSETVHLVETVDVFTPCVDDARTFGRICAANCLSDIYAMGGKPLTALSIVGFPIDTIHPNVLYHMLDGAMETFEETSVALIGGHSFKDNEIKLGFAIVGVIDPILAQELDKPQPGDILVLTKPLGTGILTFARQIGRTYEVGLNQAIEAMCRLNNSAAEAMIAAGASGAVDITGFGLFGHLIRLLRQKQLGARLFANQIPAFDQVLEAIRAGVVPGATERNREFVGEDLIVDNGVDEEWIWLGYDPQTSGGLLITISPNKLDKLLHELVSRGDQGFVIGELTEEPPAKIILTTQAKKFRTYSTLGYYDTDMNTNPNVSDQKCCCGNGTSSTTGSQALTSQKIYVDFLKSVASAGVLDPKTKELILLALVIMARCEPCIQAHYKKATQMGISQAEIDEVAWCAIAMGGAPVMMFYNEFKKKLENGELTNAPSACC
;
A
#
# COMPACT_ATOMS: atom_id res chain seq x y z
N MET A 1 -35.55 -17.91 3.14
CA MET A 1 -35.87 -19.34 3.42
C MET A 1 -36.60 -19.92 2.22
N GLY A 2 -36.01 -20.88 1.52
CA GLY A 2 -36.70 -21.61 0.44
C GLY A 2 -37.21 -22.94 0.97
N LYS A 3 -38.52 -23.14 1.02
CA LYS A 3 -39.12 -24.44 1.35
C LYS A 3 -38.61 -25.47 0.34
N VAL A 4 -38.09 -26.61 0.82
CA VAL A 4 -37.60 -27.69 -0.07
C VAL A 4 -38.74 -28.15 -0.98
N ASP A 5 -38.56 -27.98 -2.28
CA ASP A 5 -39.48 -28.49 -3.31
C ASP A 5 -39.16 -29.96 -3.57
N ASN A 6 -39.80 -30.84 -2.80
CA ASN A 6 -39.62 -32.28 -2.89
C ASN A 6 -40.02 -32.86 -4.26
N GLU A 7 -40.95 -32.23 -4.97
CA GLU A 7 -41.36 -32.68 -6.30
C GLU A 7 -40.27 -32.38 -7.32
N LYS A 8 -39.76 -31.15 -7.33
CA LYS A 8 -38.61 -30.76 -8.15
C LYS A 8 -37.38 -31.61 -7.83
N ARG A 9 -37.07 -31.82 -6.55
CA ARG A 9 -35.97 -32.68 -6.10
C ARG A 9 -36.09 -34.08 -6.70
N ARG A 10 -37.26 -34.72 -6.53
CA ARG A 10 -37.52 -36.07 -7.07
C ARG A 10 -37.35 -36.10 -8.59
N ARG A 11 -37.97 -35.16 -9.30
CA ARG A 11 -37.87 -35.06 -10.77
C ARG A 11 -36.42 -34.92 -11.24
N VAL A 12 -35.66 -34.03 -10.60
CA VAL A 12 -34.25 -33.77 -10.92
C VAL A 12 -33.39 -35.01 -10.66
N MET A 13 -33.51 -35.62 -9.48
CA MET A 13 -32.72 -36.80 -9.11
C MET A 13 -33.06 -38.03 -9.96
N THR A 14 -34.34 -38.23 -10.33
CA THR A 14 -34.72 -39.30 -11.27
C THR A 14 -34.01 -39.14 -12.60
N ARG A 15 -33.99 -37.92 -13.16
CA ARG A 15 -33.26 -37.63 -14.40
C ARG A 15 -31.76 -37.86 -14.25
N SER A 16 -31.15 -37.38 -13.16
CA SER A 16 -29.71 -37.58 -12.91
C SER A 16 -29.33 -39.06 -12.77
N ARG A 17 -30.14 -39.84 -12.05
CA ARG A 17 -29.95 -41.29 -11.94
C ARG A 17 -30.04 -41.99 -13.29
N ALA A 18 -31.00 -41.63 -14.12
CA ALA A 18 -31.14 -42.18 -15.47
C ALA A 18 -29.93 -41.89 -16.37
N LEU A 19 -29.27 -40.74 -16.17
CA LEU A 19 -28.03 -40.38 -16.89
C LEU A 19 -26.76 -41.01 -16.30
N GLY A 20 -26.83 -41.63 -15.12
CA GLY A 20 -25.69 -42.24 -14.44
C GLY A 20 -24.76 -41.27 -13.70
N HIS A 21 -25.05 -39.97 -13.66
CA HIS A 21 -24.22 -38.95 -12.99
C HIS A 21 -25.03 -37.79 -12.41
N CYS A 22 -24.45 -36.99 -11.51
CA CYS A 22 -25.03 -35.72 -11.07
C CYS A 22 -25.15 -34.79 -12.28
N ILE A 23 -26.32 -34.18 -12.48
CA ILE A 23 -26.47 -33.17 -13.55
C ILE A 23 -25.75 -31.87 -13.20
N CYS A 24 -25.44 -31.65 -11.92
CA CYS A 24 -24.64 -30.54 -11.42
C CYS A 24 -23.14 -30.72 -11.64
N ASN A 25 -22.69 -31.98 -11.64
CA ASN A 25 -21.30 -32.36 -11.62
C ASN A 25 -21.17 -33.74 -12.27
N PRO A 26 -20.88 -33.79 -13.58
CA PRO A 26 -20.77 -35.05 -14.30
C PRO A 26 -19.69 -36.00 -13.77
N ARG A 27 -18.78 -35.53 -12.90
CA ARG A 27 -17.74 -36.35 -12.24
C ARG A 27 -18.24 -37.11 -11.01
N GLN A 28 -19.48 -36.87 -10.57
CA GLN A 28 -20.07 -37.52 -9.39
C GLN A 28 -21.31 -38.34 -9.75
N PRO A 29 -21.62 -39.42 -9.01
CA PRO A 29 -22.87 -40.16 -9.19
C PRO A 29 -24.07 -39.37 -8.65
N CYS A 30 -25.30 -39.87 -8.91
CA CYS A 30 -26.51 -39.41 -8.24
C CYS A 30 -27.14 -40.55 -7.43
N PRO A 31 -27.34 -40.42 -6.10
CA PRO A 31 -27.03 -39.26 -5.26
C PRO A 31 -25.52 -39.02 -5.13
N CYS A 32 -25.12 -37.75 -5.18
CA CYS A 32 -23.74 -37.32 -4.99
C CYS A 32 -23.36 -37.28 -3.51
N GLU A 33 -22.07 -37.12 -3.20
CA GLU A 33 -21.58 -37.01 -1.82
C GLU A 33 -22.24 -35.85 -1.05
N THR A 34 -22.48 -34.71 -1.71
CA THR A 34 -23.20 -33.59 -1.10
C THR A 34 -24.60 -33.99 -0.63
N PHE A 35 -25.35 -34.73 -1.45
CA PHE A 35 -26.68 -35.20 -1.08
C PHE A 35 -26.61 -36.23 0.05
N LYS A 36 -25.65 -37.15 0.01
CA LYS A 36 -25.47 -38.18 1.04
C LYS A 36 -25.11 -37.57 2.41
N ASN A 37 -24.22 -36.58 2.41
CA ASN A 37 -23.70 -35.99 3.63
C ASN A 37 -24.66 -34.96 4.24
N PHE A 38 -25.37 -34.20 3.41
CA PHE A 38 -26.16 -33.05 3.88
C PHE A 38 -27.67 -33.17 3.60
N GLY A 39 -28.12 -34.17 2.85
CA GLY A 39 -29.53 -34.27 2.43
C GLY A 39 -29.97 -33.16 1.47
N VAL A 40 -29.03 -32.46 0.86
CA VAL A 40 -29.24 -31.27 0.00
C VAL A 40 -28.95 -31.62 -1.46
N CYS A 41 -29.92 -31.35 -2.33
CA CYS A 41 -29.81 -31.51 -3.77
C CYS A 41 -29.57 -30.15 -4.44
N THR A 42 -28.29 -29.78 -4.61
CA THR A 42 -27.91 -28.52 -5.30
C THR A 42 -28.42 -28.46 -6.75
N CYS A 43 -28.57 -29.61 -7.42
CA CYS A 43 -29.22 -29.70 -8.74
C CYS A 43 -30.67 -29.20 -8.74
N ALA A 44 -31.37 -29.35 -7.62
CA ALA A 44 -32.75 -28.90 -7.45
C ALA A 44 -32.83 -27.43 -6.98
N GLY A 45 -31.69 -26.75 -6.82
CA GLY A 45 -31.59 -25.38 -6.33
C GLY A 45 -31.63 -25.26 -4.81
N GLU A 46 -31.42 -26.37 -4.09
CA GLU A 46 -31.33 -26.38 -2.63
C GLU A 46 -29.93 -25.94 -2.18
N LYS A 47 -29.84 -25.32 -0.99
CA LYS A 47 -28.59 -24.81 -0.41
C LYS A 47 -28.33 -25.45 0.95
N ILE A 48 -27.06 -25.59 1.32
CA ILE A 48 -26.66 -26.14 2.61
C ILE A 48 -26.76 -25.02 3.66
N GLU A 49 -27.72 -25.10 4.59
CA GLU A 49 -27.96 -24.04 5.59
C GLU A 49 -26.77 -23.86 6.57
N SER A 50 -26.10 -24.95 6.97
CA SER A 50 -25.00 -24.90 7.96
C SER A 50 -23.61 -24.58 7.39
N ALA A 51 -23.48 -24.47 6.07
CA ALA A 51 -22.20 -24.15 5.41
C ALA A 51 -22.03 -22.65 5.13
N LEU A 52 -23.10 -21.87 5.19
CA LEU A 52 -23.06 -20.42 4.93
C LEU A 52 -22.52 -19.68 6.16
N LYS A 53 -21.22 -19.79 6.39
CA LYS A 53 -20.53 -19.01 7.43
C LYS A 53 -20.62 -17.52 7.06
N GLU A 54 -21.19 -16.70 7.95
CA GLU A 54 -21.21 -15.23 7.79
C GLU A 54 -19.84 -14.62 8.11
N GLU A 55 -19.17 -15.11 9.16
CA GLU A 55 -17.81 -14.73 9.51
C GLU A 55 -16.83 -15.75 8.93
N VAL A 56 -16.09 -15.36 7.90
CA VAL A 56 -15.03 -16.18 7.30
C VAL A 56 -13.76 -15.37 7.15
N LYS A 57 -12.64 -15.93 7.61
CA LYS A 57 -11.32 -15.39 7.32
C LYS A 57 -10.96 -15.71 5.87
N LEU A 58 -11.13 -14.74 4.97
CA LEU A 58 -11.02 -14.98 3.53
C LEU A 58 -9.66 -15.54 3.12
N THR A 59 -8.57 -15.15 3.79
CA THR A 59 -7.22 -15.65 3.47
C THR A 59 -7.06 -17.16 3.71
N GLN A 60 -7.92 -17.76 4.53
CA GLN A 60 -7.93 -19.21 4.80
C GLN A 60 -8.69 -20.01 3.74
N LEU A 61 -9.38 -19.34 2.82
CA LEU A 61 -10.19 -19.97 1.78
C LEU A 61 -9.50 -20.04 0.43
N VAL A 62 -8.27 -19.53 0.34
CA VAL A 62 -7.51 -19.45 -0.92
C VAL A 62 -6.12 -20.03 -0.76
N HIS A 63 -5.61 -20.58 -1.86
CA HIS A 63 -4.28 -21.19 -1.89
C HIS A 63 -3.17 -20.13 -1.81
N ASN A 64 -3.24 -19.10 -2.65
CA ASN A 64 -2.29 -17.99 -2.68
C ASN A 64 -3.07 -16.68 -2.42
N PRO A 65 -2.65 -15.82 -1.49
CA PRO A 65 -3.34 -14.55 -1.21
C PRO A 65 -2.87 -13.42 -2.14
N GLY A 66 -3.78 -12.52 -2.54
CA GLY A 66 -3.44 -11.30 -3.27
C GLY A 66 -2.79 -11.55 -4.64
N CYS A 67 -1.90 -10.65 -5.05
CA CYS A 67 -1.21 -10.75 -6.34
C CYS A 67 -0.26 -11.97 -6.46
N ALA A 68 -0.02 -12.70 -5.36
CA ALA A 68 0.72 -13.97 -5.40
C ALA A 68 -0.03 -15.09 -6.17
N SER A 69 -1.31 -14.89 -6.49
CA SER A 69 -2.10 -15.84 -7.29
C SER A 69 -1.85 -15.76 -8.81
N LYS A 70 -1.02 -14.81 -9.29
CA LYS A 70 -0.71 -14.66 -10.72
C LYS A 70 0.10 -15.86 -11.25
N ILE A 71 -0.08 -16.17 -12.54
CA ILE A 71 0.74 -17.16 -13.26
C ILE A 71 2.20 -16.65 -13.25
N PRO A 72 3.19 -17.55 -13.08
CA PRO A 72 4.60 -17.14 -13.06
C PRO A 72 4.97 -16.36 -14.34
N PRO A 73 5.72 -15.24 -14.23
CA PRO A 73 5.96 -14.35 -15.37
C PRO A 73 6.58 -15.05 -16.59
N GLY A 74 7.62 -15.87 -16.36
CA GLY A 74 8.31 -16.58 -17.45
C GLY A 74 7.43 -17.61 -18.15
N GLU A 75 6.52 -18.26 -17.43
CA GLU A 75 5.55 -19.19 -18.03
C GLU A 75 4.53 -18.43 -18.88
N LEU A 76 3.97 -17.33 -18.36
CA LEU A 76 3.03 -16.50 -19.08
C LEU A 76 3.65 -15.92 -20.36
N GLU A 77 4.85 -15.33 -20.27
CA GLU A 77 5.58 -14.76 -21.40
C GLU A 77 5.80 -15.81 -22.51
N SER A 78 6.22 -17.02 -22.14
CA SER A 78 6.44 -18.12 -23.09
C SER A 78 5.16 -18.53 -23.85
N ILE A 79 3.99 -18.40 -23.22
CA ILE A 79 2.70 -18.69 -23.84
C ILE A 79 2.28 -17.54 -24.75
N LEU A 80 2.39 -16.29 -24.28
CA LEU A 80 1.96 -15.11 -25.02
C LEU A 80 2.77 -14.90 -26.30
N MET A 81 4.08 -15.19 -26.29
CA MET A 81 4.94 -15.12 -27.47
C MET A 81 4.52 -16.07 -28.60
N ARG A 82 3.72 -17.11 -28.30
CA ARG A 82 3.23 -18.07 -29.29
C ARG A 82 1.92 -17.63 -29.96
N LEU A 83 1.30 -16.56 -29.47
CA LEU A 83 0.07 -16.02 -30.05
C LEU A 83 0.35 -15.30 -31.37
N ARG A 84 -0.68 -15.21 -32.22
CA ARG A 84 -0.59 -14.45 -33.47
C ARG A 84 -0.41 -12.96 -33.14
N PRO A 85 0.51 -12.25 -33.81
CA PRO A 85 0.71 -10.83 -33.53
C PRO A 85 -0.54 -10.03 -33.92
N VAL A 86 -0.88 -9.05 -33.08
CA VAL A 86 -1.90 -8.06 -33.37
C VAL A 86 -1.31 -7.06 -34.37
N LYS A 87 -2.00 -6.84 -35.50
CA LYS A 87 -1.54 -5.99 -36.61
C LYS A 87 -2.36 -4.71 -36.79
N ASP A 88 -3.29 -4.46 -35.87
CA ASP A 88 -4.12 -3.27 -35.92
C ASP A 88 -3.26 -2.03 -35.59
N PRO A 89 -3.14 -1.05 -36.50
CA PRO A 89 -2.31 0.13 -36.28
C PRO A 89 -2.85 1.08 -35.20
N ASN A 90 -4.04 0.83 -34.66
CA ASN A 90 -4.59 1.61 -33.55
C ASN A 90 -4.16 1.08 -32.18
N VAL A 91 -3.54 -0.10 -32.11
CA VAL A 91 -2.91 -0.59 -30.88
C VAL A 91 -1.57 0.14 -30.73
N ILE A 92 -1.53 1.14 -29.84
CA ILE A 92 -0.34 1.95 -29.57
C ILE A 92 0.59 1.21 -28.60
N SER A 93 0.00 0.63 -27.56
CA SER A 93 0.65 -0.28 -26.61
C SER A 93 -0.27 -1.47 -26.37
N GLY A 94 0.31 -2.66 -26.22
CA GLY A 94 -0.45 -3.88 -25.99
C GLY A 94 0.44 -5.09 -25.74
N LEU A 95 -0.06 -6.28 -26.07
CA LEU A 95 0.55 -7.57 -25.72
C LEU A 95 2.03 -7.70 -26.11
N ALA A 96 2.44 -7.11 -27.24
CA ALA A 96 3.82 -7.17 -27.72
C ALA A 96 4.76 -6.24 -26.94
N ALA A 97 4.24 -5.16 -26.36
CA ALA A 97 5.01 -4.27 -25.47
C ALA A 97 5.12 -4.88 -24.07
N GLY A 98 4.11 -5.67 -23.66
CA GLY A 98 4.04 -6.22 -22.32
C GLY A 98 3.89 -5.10 -21.29
N ASP A 99 3.13 -4.05 -21.60
CA ASP A 99 2.88 -2.95 -20.68
C ASP A 99 1.76 -3.32 -19.68
N ASP A 100 1.68 -2.61 -18.56
CA ASP A 100 0.73 -2.87 -17.47
C ASP A 100 -0.73 -2.55 -17.87
N ALA A 101 -0.94 -1.74 -18.92
CA ALA A 101 -2.23 -1.54 -19.57
C ALA A 101 -2.08 -1.40 -21.09
N ALA A 102 -3.13 -1.74 -21.84
CA ALA A 102 -3.16 -1.54 -23.29
C ALA A 102 -3.59 -0.11 -23.63
N ILE A 103 -2.94 0.51 -24.63
CA ILE A 103 -3.36 1.80 -25.19
C ILE A 103 -3.93 1.58 -26.59
N TYR A 104 -5.20 1.95 -26.77
CA TYR A 104 -5.90 1.84 -28.05
C TYR A 104 -6.36 3.22 -28.56
N ARG A 105 -5.98 3.57 -29.79
CA ARG A 105 -6.37 4.82 -30.44
C ARG A 105 -7.79 4.75 -30.97
N VAL A 106 -8.68 5.56 -30.40
CA VAL A 106 -10.05 5.76 -30.92
C VAL A 106 -10.09 6.93 -31.89
N SER A 107 -9.35 8.00 -31.59
CA SER A 107 -9.15 9.16 -32.47
C SER A 107 -7.77 9.79 -32.21
N GLU A 108 -7.40 10.79 -33.00
CA GLU A 108 -6.13 11.52 -32.81
C GLU A 108 -6.01 12.19 -31.43
N THR A 109 -7.13 12.46 -30.75
CA THR A 109 -7.16 13.15 -29.45
C THR A 109 -7.65 12.27 -28.30
N VAL A 110 -8.11 11.05 -28.57
CA VAL A 110 -8.66 10.14 -27.55
C VAL A 110 -8.03 8.76 -27.71
N HIS A 111 -7.22 8.39 -26.73
CA HIS A 111 -6.72 7.05 -26.53
C HIS A 111 -7.39 6.42 -25.31
N LEU A 112 -7.85 5.19 -25.47
CA LEU A 112 -8.30 4.37 -24.35
C LEU A 112 -7.09 3.76 -23.68
N VAL A 113 -7.18 3.63 -22.36
CA VAL A 113 -6.29 2.81 -21.55
C VAL A 113 -7.15 1.70 -20.95
N GLU A 114 -6.82 0.44 -21.26
CA GLU A 114 -7.61 -0.72 -20.84
C GLU A 114 -6.74 -1.67 -20.02
N THR A 115 -7.20 -2.01 -18.82
CA THR A 115 -6.57 -3.03 -17.97
C THR A 115 -7.61 -3.97 -17.38
N VAL A 116 -7.16 -5.15 -16.96
CA VAL A 116 -7.94 -6.08 -16.17
C VAL A 116 -7.03 -6.79 -15.19
N ASP A 117 -7.43 -6.79 -13.92
CA ASP A 117 -6.74 -7.55 -12.88
C ASP A 117 -7.76 -8.30 -12.04
N VAL A 118 -7.45 -9.57 -11.73
CA VAL A 118 -8.31 -10.47 -10.94
C VAL A 118 -7.42 -11.29 -10.00
N PHE A 119 -7.76 -11.28 -8.71
CA PHE A 119 -6.99 -12.01 -7.72
C PHE A 119 -7.85 -12.49 -6.54
N THR A 120 -7.22 -13.28 -5.69
CA THR A 120 -7.80 -13.90 -4.49
C THR A 120 -7.65 -12.99 -3.27
N PRO A 121 -8.48 -13.15 -2.22
CA PRO A 121 -8.38 -12.37 -0.99
C PRO A 121 -6.98 -12.32 -0.37
N CYS A 122 -6.48 -11.11 -0.15
CA CYS A 122 -5.22 -10.82 0.55
C CYS A 122 -5.40 -10.48 2.03
N VAL A 123 -6.64 -10.24 2.46
CA VAL A 123 -7.03 -9.86 3.83
C VAL A 123 -8.27 -10.64 4.25
N ASP A 124 -8.49 -10.75 5.56
CA ASP A 124 -9.61 -11.52 6.11
C ASP A 124 -10.95 -10.80 5.99
N ASP A 125 -10.97 -9.47 5.98
CA ASP A 125 -12.20 -8.67 5.89
C ASP A 125 -12.64 -8.51 4.43
N ALA A 126 -13.91 -8.82 4.16
CA ALA A 126 -14.47 -8.80 2.82
C ALA A 126 -14.56 -7.39 2.23
N ARG A 127 -14.97 -6.39 3.02
CA ARG A 127 -15.08 -5.01 2.55
C ARG A 127 -13.70 -4.43 2.26
N THR A 128 -12.73 -4.63 3.16
CA THR A 128 -11.34 -4.24 2.96
C THR A 128 -10.75 -4.90 1.72
N PHE A 129 -10.99 -6.20 1.49
CA PHE A 129 -10.54 -6.85 0.27
C PHE A 129 -11.14 -6.21 -0.99
N GLY A 130 -12.43 -5.86 -0.96
CA GLY A 130 -13.09 -5.09 -2.01
C GLY A 130 -12.37 -3.78 -2.36
N ARG A 131 -12.05 -2.99 -1.33
CA ARG A 131 -11.30 -1.71 -1.46
C ARG A 131 -9.92 -1.92 -2.07
N ILE A 132 -9.16 -2.89 -1.54
CA ILE A 132 -7.83 -3.24 -2.06
C ILE A 132 -7.91 -3.68 -3.52
N CYS A 133 -8.91 -4.50 -3.87
CA CYS A 133 -9.11 -4.98 -5.23
C CYS A 133 -9.38 -3.85 -6.21
N ALA A 134 -10.28 -2.93 -5.86
CA ALA A 134 -10.57 -1.76 -6.69
C ALA A 134 -9.33 -0.86 -6.83
N ALA A 135 -8.61 -0.58 -5.74
CA ALA A 135 -7.40 0.23 -5.77
C ALA A 135 -6.31 -0.39 -6.64
N ASN A 136 -6.10 -1.71 -6.56
CA ASN A 136 -5.17 -2.43 -7.43
C ASN A 136 -5.58 -2.35 -8.91
N CYS A 137 -6.85 -2.63 -9.25
CA CYS A 137 -7.29 -2.61 -10.66
C CYS A 137 -7.24 -1.21 -11.29
N LEU A 138 -7.34 -0.14 -10.50
CA LEU A 138 -7.18 1.23 -10.98
C LEU A 138 -5.70 1.62 -11.17
N SER A 139 -4.77 0.89 -10.54
CA SER A 139 -3.36 1.25 -10.44
C SER A 139 -2.67 1.31 -11.81
N ASP A 140 -2.92 0.36 -12.71
CA ASP A 140 -2.29 0.38 -14.04
C ASP A 140 -2.69 1.64 -14.83
N ILE A 141 -3.97 2.08 -14.72
CA ILE A 141 -4.41 3.31 -15.39
C ILE A 141 -3.63 4.52 -14.85
N TYR A 142 -3.41 4.58 -13.53
CA TYR A 142 -2.64 5.65 -12.90
C TYR A 142 -1.16 5.58 -13.25
N ALA A 143 -0.56 4.39 -13.36
CA ALA A 143 0.82 4.19 -13.77
C ALA A 143 1.07 4.73 -15.19
N MET A 144 0.10 4.57 -16.09
CA MET A 144 0.15 5.16 -17.43
C MET A 144 -0.03 6.69 -17.43
N GLY A 145 -0.49 7.31 -16.33
CA GLY A 145 -0.92 8.71 -16.29
C GLY A 145 -2.32 8.93 -16.87
N GLY A 146 -3.11 7.86 -17.02
CA GLY A 146 -4.47 7.90 -17.52
C GLY A 146 -5.49 8.31 -16.45
N LYS A 147 -6.68 8.67 -16.92
CA LYS A 147 -7.86 8.91 -16.08
C LYS A 147 -8.84 7.75 -16.21
N PRO A 148 -9.12 6.98 -15.13
CA PRO A 148 -10.11 5.91 -15.18
C PRO A 148 -11.52 6.49 -15.30
N LEU A 149 -12.41 5.79 -16.02
CA LEU A 149 -13.79 6.22 -16.26
C LEU A 149 -14.81 5.18 -15.81
N THR A 150 -14.63 3.92 -16.21
CA THR A 150 -15.61 2.86 -15.95
C THR A 150 -14.93 1.58 -15.50
N ALA A 151 -15.70 0.76 -14.78
CA ALA A 151 -15.31 -0.56 -14.31
C ALA A 151 -16.37 -1.60 -14.69
N LEU A 152 -15.91 -2.84 -14.95
CA LEU A 152 -16.74 -4.04 -15.05
C LEU A 152 -16.21 -5.09 -14.08
N SER A 153 -17.05 -5.56 -13.15
CA SER A 153 -16.62 -6.55 -12.16
C SER A 153 -16.45 -7.94 -12.77
N ILE A 154 -15.44 -8.69 -12.31
CA ILE A 154 -15.23 -10.10 -12.63
C ILE A 154 -15.21 -10.87 -11.30
N VAL A 155 -16.18 -11.78 -11.12
CA VAL A 155 -16.39 -12.47 -9.84
C VAL A 155 -16.44 -13.98 -10.02
N GLY A 156 -15.46 -14.69 -9.45
CA GLY A 156 -15.55 -16.12 -9.18
C GLY A 156 -15.91 -16.33 -7.71
N PHE A 157 -17.02 -16.99 -7.39
CA PHE A 157 -17.44 -17.12 -5.99
C PHE A 157 -18.07 -18.49 -5.67
N PRO A 158 -17.70 -19.12 -4.54
CA PRO A 158 -18.26 -20.40 -4.10
C PRO A 158 -19.62 -20.20 -3.42
N ILE A 159 -20.61 -19.76 -4.19
CA ILE A 159 -21.96 -19.37 -3.71
C ILE A 159 -22.74 -20.50 -3.03
N ASP A 160 -22.33 -21.76 -3.25
CA ASP A 160 -22.95 -22.94 -2.64
C ASP A 160 -22.37 -23.26 -1.24
N THR A 161 -21.20 -22.69 -0.89
CA THR A 161 -20.49 -22.94 0.38
C THR A 161 -20.15 -21.69 1.20
N ILE A 162 -20.29 -20.47 0.65
CA ILE A 162 -20.05 -19.21 1.39
C ILE A 162 -21.31 -18.33 1.33
N HIS A 163 -21.61 -17.65 2.44
CA HIS A 163 -22.76 -16.76 2.52
C HIS A 163 -22.66 -15.61 1.50
N PRO A 164 -23.71 -15.31 0.70
CA PRO A 164 -23.69 -14.25 -0.31
C PRO A 164 -23.37 -12.84 0.24
N ASN A 165 -23.59 -12.59 1.54
CA ASN A 165 -23.21 -11.31 2.16
C ASN A 165 -21.71 -11.03 2.07
N VAL A 166 -20.86 -12.06 2.05
CA VAL A 166 -19.42 -11.89 1.81
C VAL A 166 -19.18 -11.24 0.45
N LEU A 167 -19.87 -11.71 -0.60
CA LEU A 167 -19.80 -11.10 -1.93
C LEU A 167 -20.37 -9.67 -1.94
N TYR A 168 -21.48 -9.44 -1.23
CA TYR A 168 -22.01 -8.08 -1.07
C TYR A 168 -20.95 -7.15 -0.46
N HIS A 169 -20.33 -7.51 0.66
CA HIS A 169 -19.32 -6.67 1.31
C HIS A 169 -18.09 -6.42 0.43
N MET A 170 -17.63 -7.44 -0.30
CA MET A 170 -16.55 -7.27 -1.29
C MET A 170 -16.90 -6.23 -2.37
N LEU A 171 -18.11 -6.30 -2.94
CA LEU A 171 -18.53 -5.35 -3.96
C LEU A 171 -18.79 -3.96 -3.36
N ASP A 172 -19.37 -3.89 -2.16
CA ASP A 172 -19.65 -2.62 -1.47
C ASP A 172 -18.36 -1.88 -1.10
N GLY A 173 -17.33 -2.60 -0.65
CA GLY A 173 -16.00 -2.01 -0.43
C GLY A 173 -15.33 -1.53 -1.72
N ALA A 174 -15.49 -2.26 -2.83
CA ALA A 174 -14.99 -1.78 -4.12
C ALA A 174 -15.73 -0.52 -4.60
N MET A 175 -17.04 -0.45 -4.36
CA MET A 175 -17.86 0.74 -4.68
C MET A 175 -17.41 1.96 -3.89
N GLU A 176 -17.08 1.83 -2.59
CA GLU A 176 -16.51 2.93 -1.80
C GLU A 176 -15.26 3.52 -2.49
N THR A 177 -14.34 2.67 -2.95
CA THR A 177 -13.13 3.13 -3.65
C THR A 177 -13.44 3.78 -4.99
N PHE A 178 -14.41 3.28 -5.75
CA PHE A 178 -14.80 3.90 -7.03
C PHE A 178 -15.50 5.26 -6.87
N GLU A 179 -16.24 5.46 -5.77
CA GLU A 179 -16.86 6.74 -5.42
C GLU A 179 -15.80 7.82 -5.19
N GLU A 180 -14.63 7.48 -4.63
CA GLU A 180 -13.50 8.39 -4.45
C GLU A 180 -12.92 8.91 -5.79
N THR A 181 -13.09 8.16 -6.89
CA THR A 181 -12.44 8.43 -8.19
C THR A 181 -13.41 8.77 -9.32
N SER A 182 -14.70 8.93 -9.03
CA SER A 182 -15.77 9.11 -10.03
C SER A 182 -15.81 8.02 -11.11
N VAL A 183 -15.35 6.80 -10.78
CA VAL A 183 -15.36 5.66 -11.70
C VAL A 183 -16.71 4.98 -11.59
N ALA A 184 -17.38 4.74 -12.72
CA ALA A 184 -18.67 4.08 -12.71
C ALA A 184 -18.52 2.56 -12.87
N LEU A 185 -18.93 1.79 -11.86
CA LEU A 185 -19.15 0.35 -12.03
C LEU A 185 -20.44 0.14 -12.83
N ILE A 186 -20.31 -0.18 -14.13
CA ILE A 186 -21.43 -0.20 -15.09
C ILE A 186 -21.92 -1.61 -15.43
N GLY A 187 -21.41 -2.64 -14.76
CA GLY A 187 -21.80 -4.01 -14.97
C GLY A 187 -20.71 -4.99 -14.56
N GLY A 188 -20.79 -6.21 -15.07
CA GLY A 188 -19.80 -7.23 -14.82
C GLY A 188 -20.26 -8.64 -15.15
N HIS A 189 -19.42 -9.61 -14.83
CA HIS A 189 -19.66 -11.02 -14.99
C HIS A 189 -19.37 -11.78 -13.69
N SER A 190 -20.22 -12.76 -13.37
CA SER A 190 -20.00 -13.66 -12.24
C SER A 190 -20.19 -15.11 -12.64
N PHE A 191 -19.40 -16.00 -12.03
CA PHE A 191 -19.46 -17.43 -12.25
C PHE A 191 -19.19 -18.19 -10.94
N LYS A 192 -19.66 -19.44 -10.89
CA LYS A 192 -19.38 -20.34 -9.76
C LYS A 192 -17.93 -20.79 -9.83
N ASP A 193 -17.22 -20.62 -8.73
CA ASP A 193 -15.84 -21.07 -8.56
C ASP A 193 -15.68 -21.68 -7.16
N ASN A 194 -14.69 -22.53 -6.94
CA ASN A 194 -14.39 -23.09 -5.63
C ASN A 194 -13.59 -22.10 -4.76
N GLU A 195 -12.84 -21.19 -5.37
CA GLU A 195 -12.10 -20.12 -4.68
C GLU A 195 -12.71 -18.75 -4.98
N ILE A 196 -12.61 -17.84 -4.01
CA ILE A 196 -13.00 -16.44 -4.20
C ILE A 196 -12.02 -15.77 -5.15
N LYS A 197 -12.55 -15.15 -6.21
CA LYS A 197 -11.83 -14.31 -7.17
C LYS A 197 -12.63 -13.03 -7.36
N LEU A 198 -11.97 -11.90 -7.17
CA LEU A 198 -12.53 -10.59 -7.46
C LEU A 198 -11.54 -9.82 -8.32
N GLY A 199 -12.09 -9.03 -9.24
CA GLY A 199 -11.31 -8.18 -10.10
C GLY A 199 -12.21 -7.25 -10.88
N PHE A 200 -11.58 -6.32 -11.59
CA PHE A 200 -12.27 -5.34 -12.39
C PHE A 200 -11.51 -5.14 -13.71
N ALA A 201 -12.26 -5.12 -14.81
CA ALA A 201 -11.76 -4.54 -16.05
C ALA A 201 -12.04 -3.04 -16.00
N ILE A 202 -10.98 -2.24 -16.14
CA ILE A 202 -11.05 -0.78 -16.06
C ILE A 202 -10.81 -0.19 -17.45
N VAL A 203 -11.65 0.77 -17.82
CA VAL A 203 -11.45 1.60 -19.00
C VAL A 203 -11.18 3.03 -18.55
N GLY A 204 -10.06 3.57 -19.00
CA GLY A 204 -9.67 4.95 -18.83
C GLY A 204 -9.36 5.62 -20.16
N VAL A 205 -8.95 6.88 -20.07
CA VAL A 205 -8.47 7.68 -21.21
C VAL A 205 -7.14 8.33 -20.89
N ILE A 206 -6.33 8.56 -21.92
CA ILE A 206 -5.06 9.27 -21.80
C ILE A 206 -4.85 10.22 -22.98
N ASP A 207 -4.19 11.35 -22.71
CA ASP A 207 -3.66 12.23 -23.74
C ASP A 207 -2.45 11.56 -24.41
N PRO A 208 -2.43 11.37 -25.74
CA PRO A 208 -1.29 10.76 -26.43
C PRO A 208 0.04 11.47 -26.22
N ILE A 209 0.02 12.80 -26.06
CA ILE A 209 1.24 13.57 -25.81
C ILE A 209 1.80 13.19 -24.44
N LEU A 210 0.94 13.13 -23.42
CA LEU A 210 1.32 12.71 -22.08
C LEU A 210 1.82 11.27 -22.05
N ALA A 211 1.13 10.36 -22.74
CA ALA A 211 1.55 8.96 -22.86
C ALA A 211 2.98 8.85 -23.43
N GLN A 212 3.30 9.65 -24.45
CA GLN A 212 4.64 9.71 -25.02
C GLN A 212 5.68 10.38 -24.10
N GLU A 213 5.27 11.33 -23.26
CA GLU A 213 6.17 11.96 -22.28
C GLU A 213 6.56 11.00 -21.15
N LEU A 214 5.61 10.16 -20.72
CA LEU A 214 5.81 9.11 -19.70
C LEU A 214 6.47 7.83 -20.24
N ASP A 215 6.82 7.78 -21.53
CA ASP A 215 7.48 6.61 -22.14
C ASP A 215 8.98 6.85 -22.44
N LYS A 216 9.59 7.85 -21.78
CA LYS A 216 10.95 8.34 -22.08
C LYS A 216 11.89 8.31 -20.87
N PRO A 217 11.99 7.21 -20.09
CA PRO A 217 13.02 7.10 -19.06
C PRO A 217 14.41 7.19 -19.70
N GLN A 218 15.36 7.83 -19.01
CA GLN A 218 16.72 8.04 -19.51
C GLN A 218 17.78 7.67 -18.45
N PRO A 219 19.02 7.36 -18.87
CA PRO A 219 20.13 7.24 -17.93
C PRO A 219 20.26 8.48 -17.04
N GLY A 220 20.43 8.27 -15.74
CA GLY A 220 20.53 9.33 -14.74
C GLY A 220 19.20 9.80 -14.15
N ASP A 221 18.06 9.33 -14.67
CA ASP A 221 16.77 9.54 -14.00
C ASP A 221 16.76 8.90 -12.61
N ILE A 222 16.16 9.58 -11.65
CA ILE A 222 16.00 9.14 -10.27
C ILE A 222 14.77 8.24 -10.17
N LEU A 223 14.90 7.17 -9.38
CA LEU A 223 13.83 6.23 -9.07
C LEU A 223 13.16 6.62 -7.74
N VAL A 224 11.87 6.95 -7.80
CA VAL A 224 11.07 7.34 -6.63
C VAL A 224 9.92 6.35 -6.44
N LEU A 225 9.89 5.66 -5.32
CA LEU A 225 8.81 4.75 -4.93
C LEU A 225 7.82 5.47 -4.02
N THR A 226 6.52 5.21 -4.18
CA THR A 226 5.46 5.96 -3.45
C THR A 226 4.79 5.18 -2.32
N LYS A 227 5.04 3.87 -2.20
CA LYS A 227 4.59 3.05 -1.07
C LYS A 227 5.72 2.15 -0.56
N PRO A 228 5.77 1.85 0.75
CA PRO A 228 6.67 0.83 1.28
C PRO A 228 6.39 -0.57 0.71
N LEU A 229 7.38 -1.44 0.79
CA LEU A 229 7.31 -2.85 0.36
C LEU A 229 7.07 -3.78 1.54
N GLY A 230 6.51 -4.96 1.25
CA GLY A 230 6.37 -6.06 2.22
C GLY A 230 4.97 -6.66 2.34
N THR A 231 4.03 -6.26 1.49
CA THR A 231 2.63 -6.70 1.61
C THR A 231 2.48 -8.22 1.43
N GLY A 232 3.25 -8.85 0.53
CA GLY A 232 3.18 -10.29 0.28
C GLY A 232 3.66 -11.11 1.46
N ILE A 233 4.81 -10.76 2.03
CA ILE A 233 5.37 -11.41 3.23
C ILE A 233 4.43 -11.26 4.43
N LEU A 234 3.91 -10.06 4.68
CA LEU A 234 3.05 -9.80 5.86
C LEU A 234 1.70 -10.53 5.74
N THR A 235 1.09 -10.53 4.56
CA THR A 235 -0.17 -11.26 4.31
C THR A 235 0.04 -12.78 4.38
N PHE A 236 1.15 -13.30 3.85
CA PHE A 236 1.51 -14.71 3.99
C PHE A 236 1.79 -15.10 5.46
N ALA A 237 2.50 -14.26 6.21
CA ALA A 237 2.73 -14.46 7.63
C ALA A 237 1.40 -14.67 8.39
N ARG A 238 0.42 -13.80 8.10
CA ARG A 238 -0.93 -13.89 8.64
C ARG A 238 -1.62 -15.20 8.24
N GLN A 239 -1.53 -15.60 6.97
CA GLN A 239 -2.13 -16.83 6.45
C GLN A 239 -1.63 -18.09 7.20
N ILE A 240 -0.33 -18.14 7.53
CA ILE A 240 0.28 -19.25 8.28
C ILE A 240 0.19 -19.10 9.81
N GLY A 241 -0.57 -18.13 10.31
CA GLY A 241 -0.81 -17.94 11.74
C GLY A 241 0.32 -17.23 12.51
N ARG A 242 1.26 -16.57 11.82
CA ARG A 242 2.27 -15.68 12.42
C ARG A 242 1.76 -14.25 12.45
N THR A 243 2.18 -13.47 13.44
CA THR A 243 1.56 -12.17 13.72
C THR A 243 2.60 -11.04 13.71
N TYR A 244 2.43 -10.13 12.76
CA TYR A 244 3.19 -8.89 12.62
C TYR A 244 2.19 -7.74 12.44
N GLU A 245 1.38 -7.49 13.48
CA GLU A 245 0.16 -6.66 13.37
C GLU A 245 0.45 -5.22 12.97
N VAL A 246 1.55 -4.63 13.45
CA VAL A 246 1.89 -3.24 13.14
C VAL A 246 2.17 -3.10 11.64
N GLY A 247 3.06 -3.95 11.13
CA GLY A 247 3.37 -4.00 9.70
C GLY A 247 2.16 -4.33 8.84
N LEU A 248 1.37 -5.34 9.25
CA LEU A 248 0.20 -5.77 8.50
C LEU A 248 -0.86 -4.65 8.41
N ASN A 249 -1.10 -3.92 9.50
CA ASN A 249 -2.06 -2.81 9.48
C ASN A 249 -1.59 -1.66 8.58
N GLN A 250 -0.29 -1.32 8.62
CA GLN A 250 0.30 -0.33 7.68
C GLN A 250 0.17 -0.80 6.22
N ALA A 251 0.43 -2.08 5.97
CA ALA A 251 0.28 -2.69 4.65
C ALA A 251 -1.18 -2.63 4.17
N ILE A 252 -2.16 -2.97 5.01
CA ILE A 252 -3.59 -2.90 4.66
C ILE A 252 -4.01 -1.47 4.30
N GLU A 253 -3.60 -0.49 5.10
CA GLU A 253 -3.88 0.92 4.81
C GLU A 253 -3.26 1.35 3.48
N ALA A 254 -1.99 1.00 3.25
CA ALA A 254 -1.29 1.29 2.00
C ALA A 254 -1.94 0.59 0.78
N MET A 255 -2.41 -0.65 0.93
CA MET A 255 -3.11 -1.41 -0.11
C MET A 255 -4.50 -0.84 -0.44
N CYS A 256 -5.17 -0.18 0.52
CA CYS A 256 -6.43 0.52 0.26
C CYS A 256 -6.23 1.89 -0.40
N ARG A 257 -5.04 2.48 -0.32
CA ARG A 257 -4.75 3.81 -0.86
C ARG A 257 -4.61 3.79 -2.38
N LEU A 258 -5.31 4.67 -3.06
CA LEU A 258 -5.22 4.86 -4.51
C LEU A 258 -3.88 5.49 -4.92
N ASN A 259 -3.44 5.19 -6.15
CA ASN A 259 -2.27 5.81 -6.78
C ASN A 259 -2.62 7.10 -7.55
N ASN A 260 -3.84 7.64 -7.41
CA ASN A 260 -4.30 8.85 -8.11
C ASN A 260 -3.48 10.09 -7.77
N SER A 261 -3.23 10.35 -6.47
CA SER A 261 -2.44 11.50 -6.02
C SER A 261 -0.99 11.40 -6.52
N ALA A 262 -0.39 10.21 -6.48
CA ALA A 262 0.93 9.95 -7.05
C ALA A 262 0.98 10.19 -8.57
N ALA A 263 -0.04 9.74 -9.31
CA ALA A 263 -0.13 9.97 -10.74
C ALA A 263 -0.30 11.46 -11.09
N GLU A 264 -1.15 12.18 -10.38
CA GLU A 264 -1.27 13.64 -10.55
C GLU A 264 0.05 14.36 -10.26
N ALA A 265 0.77 13.95 -9.21
CA ALA A 265 2.05 14.52 -8.84
C ALA A 265 3.13 14.26 -9.91
N MET A 266 3.23 13.03 -10.43
CA MET A 266 4.22 12.69 -11.44
C MET A 266 3.98 13.42 -12.76
N ILE A 267 2.71 13.58 -13.16
CA ILE A 267 2.31 14.35 -14.34
C ILE A 267 2.66 15.83 -14.13
N ALA A 268 2.28 16.42 -12.99
CA ALA A 268 2.58 17.82 -12.68
C ALA A 268 4.08 18.10 -12.62
N ALA A 269 4.88 17.17 -12.09
CA ALA A 269 6.33 17.28 -12.04
C ALA A 269 7.01 17.09 -13.40
N GLY A 270 6.32 16.44 -14.35
CA GLY A 270 6.86 16.07 -15.65
C GLY A 270 7.86 14.91 -15.54
N ALA A 271 7.43 13.84 -14.89
CA ALA A 271 8.13 12.55 -14.83
C ALA A 271 8.40 12.00 -16.24
N SER A 272 9.43 11.15 -16.36
CA SER A 272 9.82 10.52 -17.62
C SER A 272 9.18 9.15 -17.82
N GLY A 273 8.59 8.59 -16.76
CA GLY A 273 7.82 7.35 -16.78
C GLY A 273 7.44 6.86 -15.39
N ALA A 274 6.59 5.85 -15.36
CA ALA A 274 6.18 5.18 -14.14
C ALA A 274 5.72 3.75 -14.43
N VAL A 275 5.89 2.89 -13.44
CA VAL A 275 5.28 1.56 -13.38
C VAL A 275 4.73 1.38 -11.97
N ASP A 276 3.65 0.63 -11.80
CA ASP A 276 3.23 0.26 -10.45
C ASP A 276 3.92 -1.04 -10.00
N ILE A 277 4.23 -1.12 -8.71
CA ILE A 277 4.88 -2.30 -8.15
C ILE A 277 3.80 -3.23 -7.62
N THR A 278 3.54 -4.32 -8.34
CA THR A 278 2.53 -5.32 -7.95
C THR A 278 3.14 -6.73 -7.80
N GLY A 279 2.54 -7.74 -8.44
CA GLY A 279 2.80 -9.15 -8.17
C GLY A 279 4.21 -9.63 -8.50
N PHE A 280 4.97 -8.90 -9.32
CA PHE A 280 6.34 -9.31 -9.68
C PHE A 280 7.40 -8.75 -8.71
N GLY A 281 6.97 -7.97 -7.72
CA GLY A 281 7.86 -7.27 -6.79
C GLY A 281 8.67 -6.16 -7.46
N LEU A 282 9.42 -5.41 -6.66
CA LEU A 282 10.20 -4.26 -7.15
C LEU A 282 11.16 -4.68 -8.27
N PHE A 283 11.92 -5.75 -8.06
CA PHE A 283 12.93 -6.18 -9.02
C PHE A 283 12.30 -6.74 -10.30
N GLY A 284 11.17 -7.44 -10.21
CA GLY A 284 10.50 -8.01 -11.38
C GLY A 284 9.86 -6.94 -12.27
N HIS A 285 9.23 -5.92 -11.70
CA HIS A 285 8.71 -4.78 -12.49
C HIS A 285 9.85 -3.93 -13.06
N LEU A 286 10.86 -3.62 -12.26
CA LEU A 286 12.00 -2.83 -12.73
C LEU A 286 12.76 -3.53 -13.85
N ILE A 287 13.04 -4.82 -13.75
CA ILE A 287 13.81 -5.51 -14.79
C ILE A 287 13.07 -5.56 -16.13
N ARG A 288 11.74 -5.62 -16.14
CA ARG A 288 10.93 -5.53 -17.36
C ARG A 288 11.13 -4.19 -18.06
N LEU A 289 11.01 -3.10 -17.31
CA LEU A 289 11.27 -1.74 -17.79
C LEU A 289 12.69 -1.63 -18.37
N LEU A 290 13.68 -2.12 -17.63
CA LEU A 290 15.09 -2.08 -18.03
C LEU A 290 15.37 -2.87 -19.32
N ARG A 291 14.81 -4.07 -19.47
CA ARG A 291 14.94 -4.90 -20.68
C ARG A 291 14.29 -4.22 -21.89
N GLN A 292 13.10 -3.65 -21.73
CA GLN A 292 12.36 -2.97 -22.81
C GLN A 292 13.07 -1.69 -23.26
N LYS A 293 13.64 -0.92 -22.33
CA LYS A 293 14.28 0.37 -22.59
C LYS A 293 15.80 0.29 -22.82
N GLN A 294 16.39 -0.89 -22.62
CA GLN A 294 17.83 -1.12 -22.67
C GLN A 294 18.61 -0.18 -21.73
N LEU A 295 18.16 -0.13 -20.48
CA LEU A 295 18.76 0.66 -19.39
C LEU A 295 19.24 -0.27 -18.27
N GLY A 296 20.15 0.21 -17.44
CA GLY A 296 20.45 -0.38 -16.13
C GLY A 296 19.77 0.38 -14.99
N ALA A 297 19.86 -0.15 -13.78
CA ALA A 297 19.49 0.59 -12.58
C ALA A 297 20.46 0.32 -11.44
N ARG A 298 20.66 1.32 -10.59
CA ARG A 298 21.31 1.18 -9.28
C ARG A 298 20.30 1.50 -8.19
N LEU A 299 20.05 0.54 -7.32
CA LEU A 299 19.19 0.67 -6.15
C LEU A 299 20.01 0.71 -4.87
N PHE A 300 19.58 1.53 -3.92
CA PHE A 300 20.21 1.68 -2.62
C PHE A 300 19.41 0.88 -1.59
N ALA A 301 19.91 -0.29 -1.18
CA ALA A 301 19.19 -1.24 -0.32
C ALA A 301 18.59 -0.56 0.93
N ASN A 302 19.40 0.26 1.61
CA ASN A 302 19.01 0.93 2.86
C ASN A 302 18.01 2.09 2.66
N GLN A 303 17.73 2.49 1.41
CA GLN A 303 16.74 3.52 1.09
C GLN A 303 15.43 2.92 0.59
N ILE A 304 15.36 1.60 0.36
CA ILE A 304 14.11 0.93 -0.01
C ILE A 304 13.15 1.01 1.19
N PRO A 305 11.97 1.62 1.05
CA PRO A 305 11.02 1.70 2.15
C PRO A 305 10.40 0.33 2.41
N ALA A 306 10.37 -0.09 3.67
CA ALA A 306 9.81 -1.34 4.13
C ALA A 306 8.75 -1.08 5.20
N PHE A 307 7.67 -1.87 5.21
CA PHE A 307 6.72 -1.83 6.33
C PHE A 307 7.38 -2.30 7.63
N ASP A 308 6.86 -1.83 8.77
CA ASP A 308 7.35 -2.30 10.06
C ASP A 308 7.27 -3.82 10.16
N GLN A 309 8.22 -4.43 10.87
CA GLN A 309 8.29 -5.88 11.11
C GLN A 309 8.47 -6.78 9.87
N VAL A 310 8.45 -6.27 8.63
CA VAL A 310 8.64 -7.14 7.44
C VAL A 310 10.04 -7.75 7.39
N LEU A 311 11.08 -6.97 7.68
CA LEU A 311 12.45 -7.47 7.69
C LEU A 311 12.65 -8.51 8.81
N GLU A 312 11.98 -8.34 9.95
CA GLU A 312 11.94 -9.36 11.02
C GLU A 312 11.27 -10.65 10.52
N ALA A 313 10.16 -10.54 9.81
CA ALA A 313 9.46 -11.68 9.24
C ALA A 313 10.35 -12.46 8.24
N ILE A 314 11.09 -11.74 7.39
CA ILE A 314 12.04 -12.34 6.45
C ILE A 314 13.17 -13.07 7.21
N ARG A 315 13.78 -12.41 8.21
CA ARG A 315 14.82 -13.04 9.05
C ARG A 315 14.31 -14.28 9.79
N ALA A 316 13.01 -14.33 10.09
CA ALA A 316 12.34 -15.50 10.67
C ALA A 316 11.96 -16.59 9.65
N GLY A 317 12.38 -16.45 8.38
CA GLY A 317 12.17 -17.40 7.30
C GLY A 317 10.78 -17.32 6.65
N VAL A 318 10.05 -16.23 6.85
CA VAL A 318 8.72 -16.05 6.24
C VAL A 318 8.87 -15.49 4.83
N VAL A 319 9.02 -16.40 3.86
CA VAL A 319 9.14 -16.07 2.43
C VAL A 319 8.11 -16.89 1.65
N PRO A 320 7.11 -16.26 1.00
CA PRO A 320 6.12 -17.00 0.23
C PRO A 320 6.73 -17.54 -1.08
N GLY A 321 6.20 -18.66 -1.59
CA GLY A 321 6.71 -19.26 -2.82
C GLY A 321 6.60 -18.36 -4.07
N ALA A 322 5.75 -17.32 -4.05
CA ALA A 322 5.70 -16.32 -5.11
C ALA A 322 6.97 -15.46 -5.16
N THR A 323 7.58 -15.15 -4.02
CA THR A 323 8.87 -14.44 -3.93
C THR A 323 9.98 -15.25 -4.60
N GLU A 324 10.01 -16.57 -4.39
CA GLU A 324 10.97 -17.45 -5.06
C GLU A 324 10.80 -17.45 -6.59
N ARG A 325 9.55 -17.48 -7.07
CA ARG A 325 9.27 -17.39 -8.52
C ARG A 325 9.69 -16.05 -9.11
N ASN A 326 9.50 -14.95 -8.37
CA ASN A 326 9.98 -13.64 -8.78
C ASN A 326 11.52 -13.59 -8.83
N ARG A 327 12.19 -14.24 -7.87
CA ARG A 327 13.65 -14.42 -7.88
C ARG A 327 14.12 -15.19 -9.10
N GLU A 328 13.48 -16.31 -9.44
CA GLU A 328 13.78 -17.09 -10.64
C GLU A 328 13.60 -16.28 -11.93
N PHE A 329 12.55 -15.45 -12.00
CA PHE A 329 12.27 -14.59 -13.17
C PHE A 329 13.33 -13.50 -13.38
N VAL A 330 13.81 -12.88 -12.30
CA VAL A 330 14.89 -11.88 -12.37
C VAL A 330 16.23 -12.56 -12.66
N GLY A 331 16.47 -13.73 -12.08
CA GLY A 331 17.63 -14.56 -12.38
C GLY A 331 18.96 -13.82 -12.20
N GLU A 332 19.84 -13.95 -13.20
CA GLU A 332 21.17 -13.33 -13.21
C GLU A 332 21.14 -11.81 -13.51
N ASP A 333 19.96 -11.21 -13.60
CA ASP A 333 19.84 -9.77 -13.87
C ASP A 333 19.97 -8.89 -12.62
N LEU A 334 19.94 -9.49 -11.43
CA LEU A 334 20.28 -8.82 -10.18
C LEU A 334 21.75 -9.04 -9.84
N ILE A 335 22.49 -7.94 -9.71
CA ILE A 335 23.86 -7.88 -9.20
C ILE A 335 23.80 -7.30 -7.80
N VAL A 336 24.25 -8.04 -6.79
CA VAL A 336 24.23 -7.61 -5.39
C VAL A 336 25.66 -7.30 -4.94
N ASP A 337 25.90 -6.07 -4.49
CA ASP A 337 27.19 -5.68 -3.94
C ASP A 337 27.44 -6.33 -2.57
N ASN A 338 28.73 -6.46 -2.23
CA ASN A 338 29.13 -6.95 -0.91
C ASN A 338 28.56 -6.08 0.22
N GLY A 339 28.00 -6.73 1.23
CA GLY A 339 27.48 -6.07 2.44
C GLY A 339 26.00 -5.67 2.37
N VAL A 340 25.28 -6.02 1.30
CA VAL A 340 23.81 -5.96 1.31
C VAL A 340 23.26 -7.14 2.10
N ASP A 341 22.47 -6.87 3.13
CA ASP A 341 21.81 -7.92 3.92
C ASP A 341 20.74 -8.65 3.10
N GLU A 342 20.59 -9.95 3.36
CA GLU A 342 19.74 -10.84 2.56
C GLU A 342 18.26 -10.44 2.61
N GLU A 343 17.78 -9.87 3.71
CA GLU A 343 16.41 -9.40 3.83
C GLU A 343 16.00 -8.35 2.80
N TRP A 344 16.94 -7.50 2.36
CA TRP A 344 16.67 -6.49 1.32
C TRP A 344 16.51 -7.13 -0.07
N ILE A 345 17.23 -8.21 -0.31
CA ILE A 345 17.12 -8.99 -1.54
C ILE A 345 15.74 -9.65 -1.60
N TRP A 346 15.34 -10.33 -0.51
CA TRP A 346 14.03 -10.96 -0.42
C TRP A 346 12.87 -9.96 -0.48
N LEU A 347 13.01 -8.80 0.15
CA LEU A 347 12.02 -7.73 0.10
C LEU A 347 11.79 -7.24 -1.34
N GLY A 348 12.86 -7.08 -2.13
CA GLY A 348 12.73 -6.63 -3.53
C GLY A 348 12.05 -7.63 -4.45
N TYR A 349 12.05 -8.93 -4.09
CA TYR A 349 11.30 -9.98 -4.80
C TYR A 349 9.86 -10.17 -4.30
N ASP A 350 9.51 -9.61 -3.14
CA ASP A 350 8.21 -9.80 -2.52
C ASP A 350 7.08 -9.30 -3.44
N PRO A 351 6.07 -10.13 -3.77
CA PRO A 351 4.92 -9.68 -4.52
C PRO A 351 4.15 -8.62 -3.74
N GLN A 352 3.98 -7.44 -4.33
CA GLN A 352 3.18 -6.38 -3.74
C GLN A 352 1.73 -6.49 -4.21
N THR A 353 0.77 -6.52 -3.31
CA THR A 353 -0.64 -6.30 -3.67
C THR A 353 -0.93 -4.82 -3.57
N SER A 354 -1.50 -4.19 -4.62
CA SER A 354 -1.79 -2.74 -4.65
C SER A 354 -0.63 -1.86 -4.15
N GLY A 355 0.58 -2.11 -4.67
CA GLY A 355 1.75 -1.32 -4.31
C GLY A 355 1.73 0.11 -4.87
N GLY A 356 2.83 0.81 -4.67
CA GLY A 356 2.98 2.20 -5.13
C GLY A 356 3.49 2.27 -6.57
N LEU A 357 3.43 3.48 -7.13
CA LEU A 357 4.16 3.82 -8.34
C LEU A 357 5.67 3.89 -8.06
N LEU A 358 6.46 3.32 -8.97
CA LEU A 358 7.88 3.57 -9.17
C LEU A 358 8.03 4.56 -10.32
N ILE A 359 8.35 5.81 -9.98
CA ILE A 359 8.42 6.94 -10.90
C ILE A 359 9.87 7.17 -11.31
N THR A 360 10.12 7.35 -12.60
CA THR A 360 11.40 7.81 -13.15
C THR A 360 11.33 9.31 -13.38
N ILE A 361 12.33 10.06 -12.92
CA ILE A 361 12.34 11.52 -13.08
C ILE A 361 13.74 12.10 -13.16
N SER A 362 13.92 13.11 -14.03
CA SER A 362 15.17 13.85 -14.12
C SER A 362 15.57 14.46 -12.76
N PRO A 363 16.86 14.42 -12.36
CA PRO A 363 17.32 14.98 -11.09
C PRO A 363 16.90 16.44 -10.86
N ASN A 364 16.84 17.25 -11.91
CA ASN A 364 16.45 18.67 -11.83
C ASN A 364 14.97 18.90 -11.49
N LYS A 365 14.12 17.87 -11.65
CA LYS A 365 12.69 17.91 -11.37
C LYS A 365 12.32 17.15 -10.08
N LEU A 366 13.28 16.50 -9.43
CA LEU A 366 13.04 15.70 -8.22
C LEU A 366 12.38 16.51 -7.10
N ASP A 367 12.91 17.69 -6.77
CA ASP A 367 12.34 18.55 -5.72
C ASP A 367 10.88 18.93 -6.01
N LYS A 368 10.55 19.14 -7.30
CA LYS A 368 9.17 19.43 -7.72
C LYS A 368 8.27 18.22 -7.49
N LEU A 369 8.71 17.01 -7.85
CA LEU A 369 7.94 15.79 -7.62
C LEU A 369 7.69 15.55 -6.15
N LEU A 370 8.72 15.64 -5.31
CA LEU A 370 8.58 15.43 -3.88
C LEU A 370 7.62 16.46 -3.26
N HIS A 371 7.68 17.71 -3.72
CA HIS A 371 6.73 18.74 -3.30
C HIS A 371 5.29 18.41 -3.71
N GLU A 372 5.06 18.03 -4.97
CA GLU A 372 3.72 17.67 -5.48
C GLU A 372 3.14 16.42 -4.80
N LEU A 373 3.98 15.44 -4.45
CA LEU A 373 3.55 14.27 -3.69
C LEU A 373 3.06 14.69 -2.30
N VAL A 374 3.90 15.45 -1.57
CA VAL A 374 3.56 15.90 -0.21
C VAL A 374 2.34 16.81 -0.19
N SER A 375 2.22 17.74 -1.13
CA SER A 375 1.08 18.66 -1.21
C SER A 375 -0.25 17.94 -1.49
N ARG A 376 -0.20 16.73 -2.04
CA ARG A 376 -1.35 15.86 -2.32
C ARG A 376 -1.57 14.77 -1.26
N GLY A 377 -0.83 14.83 -0.15
CA GLY A 377 -0.92 13.86 0.94
C GLY A 377 -0.29 12.50 0.63
N ASP A 378 0.60 12.44 -0.36
CA ASP A 378 1.38 11.24 -0.72
C ASP A 378 2.84 11.36 -0.26
N GLN A 379 3.61 10.29 -0.48
CA GLN A 379 5.01 10.18 -0.08
C GLN A 379 5.87 9.75 -1.27
N GLY A 380 7.16 10.08 -1.22
CA GLY A 380 8.14 9.68 -2.22
C GLY A 380 9.45 9.27 -1.57
N PHE A 381 9.89 8.05 -1.85
CA PHE A 381 11.15 7.47 -1.39
C PHE A 381 12.11 7.39 -2.56
N VAL A 382 13.21 8.13 -2.52
CA VAL A 382 14.27 7.99 -3.51
C VAL A 382 15.00 6.68 -3.21
N ILE A 383 14.92 5.71 -4.12
CA ILE A 383 15.47 4.37 -3.93
C ILE A 383 16.63 4.05 -4.85
N GLY A 384 16.92 4.90 -5.84
CA GLY A 384 17.90 4.58 -6.87
C GLY A 384 17.98 5.58 -8.01
N GLU A 385 18.72 5.19 -9.03
CA GLU A 385 18.86 5.90 -10.30
C GLU A 385 18.93 4.89 -11.46
N LEU A 386 18.42 5.29 -12.64
CA LEU A 386 18.65 4.58 -13.89
C LEU A 386 20.08 4.82 -14.35
N THR A 387 20.71 3.80 -14.93
CA THR A 387 22.06 3.85 -15.46
C THR A 387 22.07 3.47 -16.94
N GLU A 388 23.11 3.87 -17.65
CA GLU A 388 23.34 3.40 -19.03
C GLU A 388 23.84 1.95 -19.03
N GLU A 389 24.76 1.64 -18.11
CA GLU A 389 25.44 0.35 -18.02
C GLU A 389 25.39 -0.21 -16.58
N PRO A 390 25.39 -1.56 -16.41
CA PRO A 390 25.13 -2.54 -17.47
C PRO A 390 23.64 -2.54 -17.86
N PRO A 391 23.29 -2.62 -19.17
CA PRO A 391 21.90 -2.63 -19.60
C PRO A 391 21.20 -3.91 -19.18
N ALA A 392 19.89 -3.81 -18.94
CA ALA A 392 19.06 -4.91 -18.47
C ALA A 392 19.60 -5.57 -17.20
N LYS A 393 20.17 -4.77 -16.28
CA LYS A 393 20.67 -5.22 -14.97
C LYS A 393 20.26 -4.27 -13.85
N ILE A 394 19.98 -4.83 -12.68
CA ILE A 394 19.77 -4.12 -11.43
C ILE A 394 20.99 -4.32 -10.55
N ILE A 395 21.64 -3.23 -10.14
CA ILE A 395 22.71 -3.25 -9.13
C ILE A 395 22.09 -2.86 -7.80
N LEU A 396 22.10 -3.75 -6.81
CA LEU A 396 21.69 -3.46 -5.45
C LEU A 396 22.91 -3.20 -4.58
N THR A 397 22.99 -2.01 -3.98
CA THR A 397 24.17 -1.58 -3.21
C THR A 397 23.80 -0.90 -1.89
N THR A 398 24.71 -0.90 -0.92
CA THR A 398 24.61 -0.12 0.31
C THR A 398 25.20 1.29 0.16
N GLN A 399 25.91 1.57 -0.94
CA GLN A 399 26.55 2.86 -1.20
C GLN A 399 25.51 3.89 -1.65
N ALA A 400 24.80 4.45 -0.67
CA ALA A 400 23.83 5.52 -0.91
C ALA A 400 24.49 6.78 -1.47
N LYS A 401 23.86 7.37 -2.48
CA LYS A 401 24.11 8.78 -2.85
C LYS A 401 23.27 9.66 -1.91
N LYS A 402 23.87 10.74 -1.38
CA LYS A 402 23.12 11.72 -0.57
C LYS A 402 22.17 12.50 -1.48
N PHE A 403 20.95 12.00 -1.65
CA PHE A 403 19.82 12.78 -2.14
C PHE A 403 19.17 13.46 -0.94
N ARG A 404 18.62 14.67 -1.11
CA ARG A 404 17.79 15.29 -0.07
C ARG A 404 16.53 14.46 0.10
N THR A 405 16.48 13.63 1.12
CA THR A 405 15.27 12.95 1.55
C THR A 405 14.37 13.95 2.26
N TYR A 406 13.22 14.27 1.66
CA TYR A 406 12.12 14.90 2.40
C TYR A 406 11.29 13.78 3.03
N SER A 407 11.70 13.27 4.18
CA SER A 407 10.82 12.40 4.97
C SER A 407 9.87 13.27 5.79
N THR A 408 8.59 13.34 5.40
CA THR A 408 7.52 13.71 6.33
C THR A 408 7.04 12.46 7.06
N LEU A 409 7.94 11.92 7.88
CA LEU A 409 7.69 11.07 9.06
C LEU A 409 9.07 10.85 9.67
N GLY A 410 9.24 11.29 10.91
CA GLY A 410 10.48 11.06 11.64
C GLY A 410 10.72 9.57 11.80
N TYR A 411 11.68 9.03 11.05
CA TYR A 411 12.32 7.76 11.33
C TYR A 411 13.81 7.91 11.03
N TYR A 412 14.61 7.41 11.96
CA TYR A 412 16.04 7.68 12.17
C TYR A 412 16.90 7.61 10.92
N ASP A 413 17.64 8.69 10.63
CA ASP A 413 18.85 8.62 9.83
C ASP A 413 20.06 8.60 10.78
N THR A 414 20.70 7.44 10.88
CA THR A 414 21.96 7.23 11.60
C THR A 414 23.11 7.37 10.62
N ASP A 415 23.67 8.57 10.51
CA ASP A 415 24.97 8.77 9.87
C ASP A 415 26.02 9.03 10.96
N MET A 416 26.55 7.94 11.52
CA MET A 416 27.84 7.94 12.22
C MET A 416 28.96 7.97 11.18
N ASN A 417 29.54 9.15 10.95
CA ASN A 417 31.01 9.32 10.85
C ASN A 417 31.36 10.75 10.41
N THR A 418 31.69 11.61 11.38
CA THR A 418 32.84 12.50 11.26
C THR A 418 33.42 12.73 12.64
N ASN A 419 34.58 12.12 12.86
CA ASN A 419 35.46 12.40 13.98
C ASN A 419 36.11 13.78 13.75
N PRO A 420 36.15 14.68 14.75
CA PRO A 420 37.36 15.45 14.94
C PRO A 420 37.87 15.28 16.38
N ASN A 421 39.15 14.90 16.43
CA ASN A 421 40.05 14.96 17.57
C ASN A 421 39.70 16.04 18.60
N VAL A 422 39.51 15.62 19.86
CA VAL A 422 39.90 16.43 21.02
C VAL A 422 40.67 15.54 22.01
N SER A 423 41.83 16.06 22.38
CA SER A 423 42.91 15.54 23.20
C SER A 423 42.56 15.38 24.69
N ASP A 424 43.15 14.33 25.28
CA ASP A 424 43.69 14.21 26.64
C ASP A 424 42.93 14.80 27.85
N GLN A 425 42.41 13.89 28.69
CA GLN A 425 42.69 13.93 30.14
C GLN A 425 42.54 12.56 30.82
N LYS A 426 43.66 12.01 31.30
CA LYS A 426 43.82 10.92 32.31
C LYS A 426 43.17 11.35 33.65
N CYS A 427 42.76 10.53 34.63
CA CYS A 427 42.61 9.09 34.92
C CYS A 427 42.14 9.00 36.41
N CYS A 428 41.42 7.94 36.85
CA CYS A 428 41.75 7.11 38.04
C CYS A 428 40.57 6.30 38.64
N CYS A 429 40.82 4.99 38.87
CA CYS A 429 40.16 4.04 39.79
C CYS A 429 39.06 3.06 39.28
N GLY A 430 39.47 1.81 38.95
CA GLY A 430 39.10 0.60 39.72
C GLY A 430 37.82 -0.21 39.40
N ASN A 431 38.02 -1.35 38.69
CA ASN A 431 37.33 -2.66 38.73
C ASN A 431 35.80 -2.80 38.54
N GLY A 432 35.43 -3.17 37.30
CA GLY A 432 34.56 -4.30 36.90
C GLY A 432 33.34 -4.71 37.72
N THR A 433 32.14 -4.50 37.14
CA THR A 433 31.16 -5.57 36.81
C THR A 433 30.13 -5.02 35.82
N SER A 434 29.71 -5.89 34.90
CA SER A 434 28.82 -5.67 33.75
C SER A 434 27.37 -5.35 34.09
N SER A 435 26.80 -4.30 33.48
CA SER A 435 25.40 -4.26 32.98
C SER A 435 25.10 -2.92 32.28
N THR A 436 25.28 -2.84 30.96
CA THR A 436 24.90 -1.68 30.14
C THR A 436 23.62 -1.96 29.36
N THR A 437 22.47 -1.76 30.00
CA THR A 437 21.13 -1.66 29.36
C THR A 437 20.35 -0.46 29.90
N GLY A 438 21.04 0.66 30.20
CA GLY A 438 20.42 1.90 30.70
C GLY A 438 20.73 3.17 29.90
N SER A 439 21.64 3.11 28.93
CA SER A 439 22.21 4.34 28.33
C SER A 439 21.35 4.94 27.20
N GLN A 440 20.83 4.13 26.27
CA GLN A 440 20.14 4.65 25.08
C GLN A 440 18.79 5.31 25.39
N ALA A 441 17.97 4.72 26.26
CA ALA A 441 16.66 5.29 26.62
C ALA A 441 16.77 6.65 27.35
N LEU A 442 17.74 6.77 28.28
CA LEU A 442 18.03 8.03 28.96
C LEU A 442 18.61 9.09 28.02
N THR A 443 19.33 8.66 26.98
CA THR A 443 19.94 9.57 25.99
C THR A 443 18.89 10.12 25.02
N SER A 444 17.96 9.29 24.53
CA SER A 444 16.87 9.72 23.65
C SER A 444 15.88 10.65 24.36
N GLN A 445 15.55 10.36 25.62
CA GLN A 445 14.70 11.24 26.43
C GLN A 445 15.37 12.59 26.68
N LYS A 446 16.69 12.60 26.96
CA LYS A 446 17.45 13.84 27.14
C LYS A 446 17.51 14.68 25.85
N ILE A 447 17.73 14.05 24.70
CA ILE A 447 17.74 14.74 23.39
C ILE A 447 16.39 15.36 23.09
N TYR A 448 15.29 14.64 23.35
CA TYR A 448 13.95 15.18 23.14
C TYR A 448 13.63 16.34 24.08
N VAL A 449 13.99 16.23 25.37
CA VAL A 449 13.84 17.33 26.34
C VAL A 449 14.70 18.55 25.95
N ASP A 450 15.91 18.33 25.45
CA ASP A 450 16.79 19.41 24.99
C ASP A 450 16.26 20.05 23.69
N PHE A 451 15.66 19.27 22.79
CA PHE A 451 14.93 19.78 21.64
C PHE A 451 13.74 20.64 22.08
N LEU A 452 12.89 20.17 22.99
CA LEU A 452 11.76 20.94 23.50
C LEU A 452 12.17 22.25 24.19
N LYS A 453 13.29 22.23 24.93
CA LYS A 453 13.90 23.45 25.48
C LYS A 453 14.37 24.39 24.39
N SER A 454 14.99 23.86 23.32
CA SER A 454 15.44 24.68 22.20
C SER A 454 14.28 25.32 21.45
N VAL A 455 13.16 24.60 21.26
CA VAL A 455 11.93 25.13 20.67
C VAL A 455 11.38 26.26 21.55
N ALA A 456 11.36 26.09 22.87
CA ALA A 456 10.87 27.11 23.81
C ALA A 456 11.81 28.34 23.95
N SER A 457 13.07 28.24 23.56
CA SER A 457 14.04 29.35 23.65
C SER A 457 13.82 30.42 22.58
N ALA A 458 14.26 31.65 22.81
CA ALA A 458 14.15 32.73 21.82
C ALA A 458 14.99 32.42 20.56
N GLY A 459 14.42 32.66 19.38
CA GLY A 459 15.09 32.48 18.08
C GLY A 459 14.59 33.51 17.07
N VAL A 460 14.34 33.11 15.82
CA VAL A 460 13.70 33.98 14.81
C VAL A 460 12.31 34.44 15.25
N LEU A 461 11.57 33.55 15.92
CA LEU A 461 10.32 33.90 16.62
C LEU A 461 10.62 34.09 18.11
N ASP A 462 9.99 35.09 18.72
CA ASP A 462 10.10 35.30 20.15
C ASP A 462 9.33 34.22 20.94
N PRO A 463 9.66 34.01 22.22
CA PRO A 463 9.04 32.96 23.03
C PRO A 463 7.51 33.07 23.13
N LYS A 464 6.95 34.29 23.15
CA LYS A 464 5.50 34.49 23.23
C LYS A 464 4.83 34.02 21.95
N THR A 465 5.34 34.38 20.78
CA THR A 465 4.80 33.89 19.50
C THR A 465 4.88 32.37 19.40
N LYS A 466 5.99 31.77 19.84
CA LYS A 466 6.12 30.31 19.85
C LYS A 466 5.11 29.63 20.77
N GLU A 467 4.87 30.20 21.96
CA GLU A 467 3.87 29.65 22.90
C GLU A 467 2.45 29.73 22.36
N LEU A 468 2.09 30.84 21.69
CA LEU A 468 0.79 30.99 21.02
C LEU A 468 0.59 29.94 19.91
N ILE A 469 1.63 29.66 19.11
CA ILE A 469 1.60 28.61 18.08
C ILE A 469 1.40 27.23 18.72
N LEU A 470 2.16 26.91 19.77
CA LEU A 470 2.05 25.62 20.47
C LEU A 470 0.65 25.44 21.07
N LEU A 471 0.08 26.50 21.66
CA LEU A 471 -1.27 26.47 22.21
C LEU A 471 -2.32 26.21 21.12
N ALA A 472 -2.17 26.82 19.93
CA ALA A 472 -3.04 26.56 18.78
C ALA A 472 -3.01 25.07 18.34
N LEU A 473 -1.81 24.51 18.23
CA LEU A 473 -1.58 23.12 17.83
C LEU A 473 -2.14 22.14 18.86
N VAL A 474 -2.00 22.46 20.14
CA VAL A 474 -2.53 21.66 21.24
C VAL A 474 -4.06 21.66 21.27
N ILE A 475 -4.69 22.83 21.04
CA ILE A 475 -6.14 22.95 20.90
C ILE A 475 -6.64 22.14 19.70
N MET A 476 -5.93 22.21 18.57
CA MET A 476 -6.22 21.43 17.37
C MET A 476 -6.12 19.92 17.62
N ALA A 477 -5.06 19.49 18.31
CA ALA A 477 -4.83 18.09 18.66
C ALA A 477 -5.80 17.57 19.73
N ARG A 478 -6.55 18.45 20.41
CA ARG A 478 -7.51 18.13 21.48
C ARG A 478 -6.88 17.32 22.62
N CYS A 479 -5.62 17.62 22.95
CA CYS A 479 -4.89 16.99 24.05
C CYS A 479 -5.16 17.72 25.37
N GLU A 480 -6.01 17.17 26.24
CA GLU A 480 -6.35 17.75 27.55
C GLU A 480 -5.11 18.02 28.44
N PRO A 481 -4.19 17.08 28.73
CA PRO A 481 -3.05 17.40 29.59
C PRO A 481 -2.11 18.45 28.99
N CYS A 482 -2.02 18.50 27.65
CA CYS A 482 -1.19 19.47 26.95
C CYS A 482 -1.77 20.89 27.04
N ILE A 483 -3.10 21.06 26.85
CA ILE A 483 -3.72 22.41 26.90
C ILE A 483 -3.58 23.00 28.29
N GLN A 484 -3.66 22.18 29.34
CA GLN A 484 -3.41 22.61 30.72
C GLN A 484 -1.99 23.14 30.92
N ALA A 485 -0.99 22.39 30.45
CA ALA A 485 0.42 22.76 30.59
C ALA A 485 0.75 24.07 29.85
N HIS A 486 0.30 24.18 28.60
CA HIS A 486 0.55 25.35 27.76
C HIS A 486 -0.28 26.57 28.19
N TYR A 487 -1.51 26.39 28.66
CA TYR A 487 -2.30 27.48 29.24
C TYR A 487 -1.65 28.06 30.51
N LYS A 488 -1.16 27.19 31.40
CA LYS A 488 -0.42 27.61 32.59
C LYS A 488 0.87 28.35 32.24
N LYS A 489 1.60 27.89 31.23
CA LYS A 489 2.81 28.55 30.76
C LYS A 489 2.50 29.90 30.09
N ALA A 490 1.48 29.98 29.25
CA ALA A 490 1.03 31.21 28.61
C ALA A 490 0.64 32.28 29.65
N THR A 491 -0.12 31.90 30.67
CA THR A 491 -0.51 32.81 31.76
C THR A 491 0.70 33.28 32.59
N GLN A 492 1.66 32.40 32.88
CA GLN A 492 2.93 32.76 33.53
C GLN A 492 3.79 33.73 32.69
N MET A 493 3.68 33.66 31.37
CA MET A 493 4.33 34.58 30.42
C MET A 493 3.57 35.91 30.25
N GLY A 494 2.45 36.10 30.95
CA GLY A 494 1.62 37.31 30.86
C GLY A 494 0.79 37.41 29.58
N ILE A 495 0.57 36.29 28.89
CA ILE A 495 -0.36 36.23 27.75
C ILE A 495 -1.78 36.37 28.27
N SER A 496 -2.54 37.31 27.70
CA SER A 496 -3.89 37.61 28.15
C SER A 496 -4.89 36.54 27.69
N GLN A 497 -6.01 36.40 28.42
CA GLN A 497 -7.09 35.48 28.02
C GLN A 497 -7.66 35.82 26.64
N ALA A 498 -7.66 37.11 26.24
CA ALA A 498 -8.10 37.54 24.92
C ALA A 498 -7.17 37.00 23.80
N GLU A 499 -5.86 37.03 24.02
CA GLU A 499 -4.89 36.45 23.08
C GLU A 499 -5.03 34.92 22.99
N ILE A 500 -5.32 34.26 24.11
CA ILE A 500 -5.58 32.82 24.14
C ILE A 500 -6.87 32.47 23.39
N ASP A 501 -7.94 33.26 23.58
CA ASP A 501 -9.21 33.08 22.86
C ASP A 501 -9.01 33.28 21.34
N GLU A 502 -8.22 34.28 20.92
CA GLU A 502 -7.92 34.52 19.51
C GLU A 502 -7.12 33.38 18.87
N VAL A 503 -6.13 32.84 19.58
CA VAL A 503 -5.41 31.62 19.17
C VAL A 503 -6.37 30.43 19.03
N ALA A 504 -7.28 30.27 19.98
CA ALA A 504 -8.28 29.21 19.92
C ALA A 504 -9.20 29.38 18.70
N TRP A 505 -9.57 30.61 18.33
CA TRP A 505 -10.36 30.87 17.13
C TRP A 505 -9.61 30.49 15.86
N CYS A 506 -8.30 30.75 15.77
CA CYS A 506 -7.48 30.26 14.65
C CYS A 506 -7.52 28.73 14.56
N ALA A 507 -7.40 28.03 15.69
CA ALA A 507 -7.50 26.57 15.71
C ALA A 507 -8.92 26.09 15.34
N ILE A 508 -9.96 26.74 15.83
CA ILE A 508 -11.36 26.41 15.53
C ILE A 508 -11.69 26.63 14.05
N ALA A 509 -11.17 27.69 13.43
CA ALA A 509 -11.38 27.96 12.02
C ALA A 509 -10.88 26.81 11.13
N MET A 510 -9.79 26.15 11.54
CA MET A 510 -9.21 25.02 10.84
C MET A 510 -9.83 23.67 11.25
N GLY A 511 -10.26 23.53 12.52
CA GLY A 511 -10.69 22.25 13.11
C GLY A 511 -12.21 22.08 13.28
N GLY A 512 -12.98 23.12 12.98
CA GLY A 512 -14.45 23.11 12.99
C GLY A 512 -15.09 22.88 14.37
N ALA A 513 -16.34 22.43 14.36
CA ALA A 513 -17.16 22.25 15.57
C ALA A 513 -16.52 21.36 16.67
N PRO A 514 -15.81 20.24 16.35
CA PRO A 514 -15.19 19.43 17.38
C PRO A 514 -14.11 20.16 18.20
N VAL A 515 -13.31 21.02 17.57
CA VAL A 515 -12.28 21.81 18.25
C VAL A 515 -12.93 22.92 19.08
N MET A 516 -14.01 23.53 18.59
CA MET A 516 -14.80 24.50 19.36
C MET A 516 -15.39 23.88 20.63
N MET A 517 -15.94 22.67 20.53
CA MET A 517 -16.50 21.96 21.68
C MET A 517 -15.43 21.66 22.73
N PHE A 518 -14.27 21.16 22.31
CA PHE A 518 -13.13 20.89 23.20
C PHE A 518 -12.66 22.15 23.93
N TYR A 519 -12.45 23.25 23.21
CA TYR A 519 -12.02 24.51 23.82
C TYR A 519 -13.06 25.08 24.79
N ASN A 520 -14.36 24.99 24.45
CA ASN A 520 -15.43 25.41 25.34
C ASN A 520 -15.52 24.55 26.61
N GLU A 521 -15.25 23.25 26.52
CA GLU A 521 -15.18 22.37 27.69
C GLU A 521 -14.00 22.75 28.59
N PHE A 522 -12.83 23.02 28.00
CA PHE A 522 -11.68 23.52 28.72
C PHE A 522 -11.96 24.86 29.44
N LYS A 523 -12.64 25.81 28.78
CA LYS A 523 -13.06 27.08 29.41
C LYS A 523 -14.02 26.86 30.58
N LYS A 524 -14.95 25.91 30.49
CA LYS A 524 -15.83 25.55 31.61
C LYS A 524 -15.04 24.99 32.79
N LYS A 525 -14.04 24.13 32.54
CA LYS A 525 -13.18 23.58 33.59
C LYS A 525 -12.34 24.68 34.27
N LEU A 526 -11.89 25.68 33.51
CA LEU A 526 -11.22 26.88 34.03
C LEU A 526 -12.13 27.68 34.98
N GLU A 527 -13.36 27.97 34.55
CA GLU A 527 -14.36 28.73 35.32
C GLU A 527 -14.76 28.00 36.61
N ASN A 528 -14.85 26.67 36.56
CA ASN A 528 -15.22 25.84 37.71
C ASN A 528 -14.04 25.55 38.66
N GLY A 529 -12.81 25.96 38.32
CA GLY A 529 -11.62 25.69 39.13
C GLY A 529 -11.22 24.21 39.19
N GLU A 530 -11.62 23.40 38.20
CA GLU A 530 -11.44 21.94 38.16
C GLU A 530 -10.07 21.50 37.62
N LEU A 531 -9.15 22.45 37.43
CA LEU A 531 -7.82 22.15 36.89
C LEU A 531 -6.89 21.59 37.98
N THR A 532 -6.74 20.27 38.00
CA THR A 532 -5.79 19.60 38.91
C THR A 532 -4.34 19.80 38.46
N ASN A 533 -3.42 19.94 39.42
CA ASN A 533 -1.97 19.94 39.16
C ASN A 533 -1.52 18.62 38.53
N ALA A 534 -1.45 18.55 37.20
CA ALA A 534 -0.86 17.43 36.49
C ALA A 534 0.67 17.42 36.69
N PRO A 535 1.31 16.24 36.85
CA PRO A 535 2.76 16.13 36.95
C PRO A 535 3.41 16.61 35.64
N SER A 536 4.53 17.32 35.78
CA SER A 536 5.28 18.01 34.71
C SER A 536 5.99 17.07 33.70
N ALA A 537 5.47 15.88 33.45
CA ALA A 537 6.11 14.87 32.63
C ALA A 537 5.09 14.17 31.73
N CYS A 538 4.73 14.84 30.64
CA CYS A 538 4.21 14.17 29.43
C CYS A 538 5.02 14.55 28.18
N CYS A 539 6.18 15.18 28.40
CA CYS A 539 7.14 15.59 27.39
C CYS A 539 8.53 15.10 27.78
#